data_AF-A0A4Q5RYW7-F1
#
_entry.id   AF-A0A4Q5RYW7-F1
#
_cell.length_a   1.000
_cell.length_b   1.000
_cell.length_c   1.000
_cell.angle_alpha   90.00
_cell.angle_beta   90.00
_cell.angle_gamma   90.00
#
_symmetry.space_group_name_H-M   'P 1'
#
loop_
_entity.id
_entity.type
_entity.pdbx_description
1 polymer ?
#
loop_
_entity_poly.entity_id
_entity_poly.type
_entity_poly.pdbx_seq_one_letter_code
_entity_poly.pdbx_strand_id
1 'polypeptide(L)'
;MKLSFLSRLMSAMLLLIACTSTANDFIALPKKVIFSSAGFVGSVIAFDKLNPEKNVKKVCACQLMVVKAGKDELSNIAVFSEKVTYGDLSADFAVATQVLEDERKHMKSFFYNKVKVIAKEVVATDCRTMYNQLKVTYQDLRLFELLDADAISRFKSLNQ
;
A
#
# COMPACT_ATOMS: atom_id res chain seq x y z
N MET A 1 -51.71 33.82 30.06
CA MET A 1 -51.72 35.06 30.86
C MET A 1 -50.34 35.19 31.52
N LYS A 2 -49.71 36.36 31.31
CA LYS A 2 -48.45 36.96 31.85
C LYS A 2 -47.64 36.17 32.90
N LEU A 3 -46.35 35.89 32.68
CA LEU A 3 -45.13 36.74 32.76
C LEU A 3 -44.52 36.91 34.17
N SER A 4 -43.26 36.45 34.27
CA SER A 4 -42.11 37.05 34.99
C SER A 4 -42.11 37.25 36.50
N PHE A 5 -41.16 36.57 37.15
CA PHE A 5 -40.25 37.10 38.17
C PHE A 5 -38.91 36.37 37.96
N LEU A 6 -37.99 36.82 37.08
CA LEU A 6 -36.94 37.80 37.38
C LEU A 6 -36.49 37.72 38.85
N SER A 7 -35.35 37.08 39.09
CA SER A 7 -34.05 37.78 39.13
C SER A 7 -33.77 38.28 40.53
N ARG A 8 -32.83 37.62 41.22
CA ARG A 8 -31.79 38.19 42.09
C ARG A 8 -31.18 37.07 42.94
N LEU A 9 -30.00 36.63 42.54
CA LEU A 9 -28.80 36.68 43.38
C LEU A 9 -27.62 36.15 42.57
N MET A 10 -27.00 37.08 41.83
CA MET A 10 -25.57 37.04 41.61
C MET A 10 -24.85 37.15 42.96
N SER A 11 -23.85 36.31 43.20
CA SER A 11 -22.52 36.68 43.72
C SER A 11 -21.86 35.49 44.44
N ALA A 12 -20.82 34.95 43.80
CA ALA A 12 -19.65 34.23 44.34
C ALA A 12 -19.14 33.35 43.19
N MET A 13 -18.62 33.90 42.09
CA MET A 13 -17.30 34.51 41.95
C MET A 13 -16.16 33.75 42.65
N LEU A 14 -15.50 32.92 41.83
CA LEU A 14 -14.05 32.65 41.73
C LEU A 14 -13.26 32.16 42.96
N LEU A 15 -12.64 30.98 42.78
CA LEU A 15 -11.19 30.82 42.53
C LEU A 15 -10.98 29.40 41.92
N LEU A 16 -10.59 29.25 40.64
CA LEU A 16 -9.19 29.17 40.16
C LEU A 16 -8.45 28.01 40.84
N ILE A 17 -7.96 26.93 40.21
CA ILE A 17 -7.23 26.79 38.95
C ILE A 17 -7.37 25.33 38.46
N ALA A 18 -7.80 25.12 37.22
CA ALA A 18 -7.48 23.90 36.47
C ALA A 18 -6.65 24.34 35.26
N CYS A 19 -5.39 23.93 35.24
CA CYS A 19 -4.44 24.23 34.18
C CYS A 19 -4.92 23.65 32.85
N THR A 20 -5.33 24.56 31.96
CA THR A 20 -4.97 24.64 30.54
C THR A 20 -4.40 23.39 29.86
N SER A 21 -5.21 22.74 29.03
CA SER A 21 -4.77 22.35 27.69
C SER A 21 -5.65 23.08 26.67
N THR A 22 -5.04 24.03 25.97
CA THR A 22 -5.62 24.75 24.84
C THR A 22 -5.71 23.80 23.64
N ALA A 23 -6.86 23.74 22.97
CA ALA A 23 -6.98 24.15 21.56
C ALA A 23 -8.27 23.60 20.92
N ASN A 24 -9.18 24.54 20.65
CA ASN A 24 -10.17 24.60 19.59
C ASN A 24 -10.87 23.31 19.11
N ASP A 25 -12.15 23.27 19.45
CA ASP A 25 -13.21 22.81 18.56
C ASP A 25 -13.10 23.49 17.20
N PHE A 26 -12.74 22.72 16.18
CA PHE A 26 -13.49 22.69 14.94
C PHE A 26 -13.52 21.24 14.49
N ILE A 27 -14.73 20.69 14.42
CA ILE A 27 -15.06 19.49 13.67
C ILE A 27 -14.73 19.80 12.20
N ALA A 28 -13.45 19.71 11.86
CA ALA A 28 -12.99 19.62 10.50
C ALA A 28 -13.14 18.14 10.14
N LEU A 29 -14.14 17.84 9.30
CA LEU A 29 -14.04 16.70 8.39
C LEU A 29 -12.57 16.59 7.97
N PRO A 30 -11.94 15.40 8.07
CA PRO A 30 -10.52 15.26 7.77
C PRO A 30 -10.28 15.96 6.44
N LYS A 31 -9.49 17.04 6.49
CA LYS A 31 -9.17 17.84 5.31
C LYS A 31 -8.75 16.83 4.27
N LYS A 32 -9.56 16.71 3.22
CA LYS A 32 -9.34 15.82 2.09
C LYS A 32 -7.86 15.95 1.77
N VAL A 33 -7.08 14.92 2.05
CA VAL A 33 -5.66 14.91 1.69
C VAL A 33 -5.71 14.92 0.17
N ILE A 34 -5.62 16.11 -0.40
CA ILE A 34 -5.48 16.30 -1.83
C ILE A 34 -4.05 15.83 -2.08
N PHE A 35 -3.91 14.54 -2.37
CA PHE A 35 -2.75 14.03 -3.08
C PHE A 35 -2.77 14.73 -4.44
N SER A 36 -2.13 15.89 -4.50
CA SER A 36 -1.76 16.55 -5.74
C SER A 36 -0.93 15.52 -6.52
N SER A 37 -1.48 15.05 -7.63
CA SER A 37 -1.00 13.94 -8.45
C SER A 37 0.24 14.29 -9.26
N ALA A 38 1.31 14.71 -8.56
CA ALA A 38 2.61 15.00 -9.17
C ALA A 38 3.81 14.37 -8.43
N GLY A 39 3.61 13.58 -7.37
CA GLY A 39 4.75 13.13 -6.55
C GLY A 39 4.64 11.79 -5.81
N PHE A 40 3.54 11.04 -5.88
CA PHE A 40 3.51 9.69 -5.29
C PHE A 40 3.89 8.64 -6.35
N VAL A 41 5.11 8.76 -6.86
CA VAL A 41 5.82 7.64 -7.47
C VAL A 41 6.39 6.87 -6.28
N GLY A 42 5.57 5.98 -5.70
CA GLY A 42 6.07 4.97 -4.77
C GLY A 42 7.28 4.32 -5.42
N SER A 43 8.43 4.44 -4.76
CA SER A 43 9.76 3.99 -5.15
C SER A 43 9.79 3.22 -6.49
N VAL A 44 9.96 3.90 -7.62
CA VAL A 44 10.39 3.24 -8.87
C VAL A 44 11.84 2.86 -8.63
N ILE A 45 12.03 1.72 -7.97
CA ILE A 45 13.34 1.13 -7.79
C ILE A 45 13.77 0.73 -9.19
N ALA A 46 14.79 1.40 -9.72
CA ALA A 46 15.51 0.90 -10.87
C ALA A 46 16.02 -0.50 -10.48
N PHE A 47 15.48 -1.54 -11.13
CA PHE A 47 15.81 -2.94 -10.85
C PHE A 47 17.33 -3.15 -10.80
N ASP A 48 18.10 -2.38 -11.57
CA ASP A 48 19.56 -2.34 -11.63
C ASP A 48 20.28 -2.15 -10.27
N LYS A 49 19.58 -1.71 -9.22
CA LYS A 49 20.16 -1.56 -7.87
C LYS A 49 20.06 -2.80 -6.97
N LEU A 50 19.43 -3.90 -7.41
CA LEU A 50 19.30 -5.14 -6.61
C LEU A 50 20.55 -6.04 -6.79
N ASN A 51 21.34 -6.27 -5.74
CA ASN A 51 22.53 -7.11 -5.84
C ASN A 51 22.18 -8.57 -6.23
N PRO A 52 22.91 -9.21 -7.17
CA PRO A 52 22.74 -10.63 -7.44
C PRO A 52 23.30 -11.44 -6.26
N GLU A 53 22.42 -11.94 -5.40
CA GLU A 53 22.81 -12.84 -4.33
C GLU A 53 23.08 -14.26 -4.87
N LYS A 54 23.96 -15.00 -4.18
CA LYS A 54 24.50 -16.33 -4.54
C LYS A 54 23.42 -17.33 -4.98
N ASN A 55 23.82 -18.34 -5.78
CA ASN A 55 23.06 -19.46 -6.38
C ASN A 55 21.93 -20.08 -5.53
N VAL A 56 20.90 -19.32 -5.22
CA VAL A 56 19.71 -19.75 -4.52
C VAL A 56 18.62 -19.80 -5.57
N LYS A 57 17.96 -20.96 -5.69
CA LYS A 57 16.83 -21.09 -6.62
C LYS A 57 15.68 -20.26 -6.10
N LYS A 58 14.98 -19.58 -7.00
CA LYS A 58 13.85 -18.70 -6.68
C LYS A 58 12.66 -19.00 -7.58
N VAL A 59 11.50 -18.62 -7.09
CA VAL A 59 10.28 -18.49 -7.88
C VAL A 59 9.85 -17.03 -7.85
N CYS A 60 9.26 -16.60 -8.95
CA CYS A 60 8.67 -15.28 -9.08
C CYS A 60 7.20 -15.40 -9.46
N ALA A 61 6.37 -14.59 -8.81
CA ALA A 61 5.01 -14.31 -9.24
C ALA A 61 4.91 -12.84 -9.67
N CYS A 62 4.06 -12.56 -10.65
CA CYS A 62 3.81 -11.21 -11.16
C CYS A 62 2.32 -10.97 -11.37
N GLN A 63 1.88 -9.76 -11.06
CA GLN A 63 0.60 -9.21 -11.51
C GLN A 63 0.84 -7.97 -12.35
N LEU A 64 0.41 -8.03 -13.62
CA LEU A 64 0.33 -6.86 -14.48
C LEU A 64 -1.05 -6.22 -14.33
N MET A 65 -1.09 -4.92 -14.15
CA MET A 65 -2.27 -4.20 -13.70
C MET A 65 -2.48 -2.87 -14.41
N VAL A 66 -3.74 -2.45 -14.43
CA VAL A 66 -4.18 -1.08 -14.65
C VAL A 66 -4.71 -0.54 -13.33
N VAL A 67 -4.20 0.61 -12.90
CA VAL A 67 -4.59 1.27 -11.65
C VAL A 67 -5.17 2.65 -11.93
N LYS A 68 -6.12 3.07 -11.11
CA LYS A 68 -6.80 4.37 -11.24
C LYS A 68 -6.81 5.11 -9.92
N ALA A 69 -6.45 6.38 -9.97
CA ALA A 69 -6.53 7.35 -8.87
C ALA A 69 -7.34 8.57 -9.33
N GLY A 70 -8.63 8.62 -8.99
CA GLY A 70 -9.53 9.67 -9.43
C GLY A 70 -9.75 9.64 -10.94
N LYS A 71 -9.25 10.66 -11.65
CA LYS A 71 -9.32 10.74 -13.13
C LYS A 71 -8.09 10.13 -13.81
N ASP A 72 -7.00 9.96 -13.08
CA ASP A 72 -5.74 9.48 -13.63
C ASP A 72 -5.74 7.95 -13.68
N GLU A 73 -5.36 7.39 -14.83
CA GLU A 73 -5.24 5.96 -15.06
C GLU A 73 -3.83 5.61 -15.52
N LEU A 74 -3.23 4.62 -14.87
CA LEU A 74 -1.90 4.11 -15.20
C LEU A 74 -2.04 2.66 -15.63
N SER A 75 -1.51 2.35 -16.81
CA SER A 75 -1.48 1.00 -17.38
C SER A 75 -0.09 0.40 -17.27
N ASN A 76 0.01 -0.92 -17.52
CA ASN A 76 1.26 -1.66 -17.55
C ASN A 76 2.07 -1.55 -16.25
N ILE A 77 1.36 -1.53 -15.11
CA ILE A 77 1.96 -1.55 -13.78
C ILE A 77 2.20 -3.01 -13.38
N ALA A 78 3.43 -3.39 -13.11
CA ALA A 78 3.78 -4.71 -12.61
C ALA A 78 4.15 -4.67 -11.12
N VAL A 79 3.60 -5.61 -10.37
CA VAL A 79 4.00 -5.94 -9.00
C VAL A 79 4.51 -7.36 -9.00
N PHE A 80 5.70 -7.56 -8.43
CA PHE A 80 6.36 -8.85 -8.36
C PHE A 80 6.45 -9.32 -6.92
N SER A 81 6.46 -10.64 -6.74
CA SER A 81 6.77 -11.26 -5.47
C SER A 81 7.75 -12.39 -5.69
N GLU A 82 8.89 -12.31 -5.02
CA GLU A 82 9.97 -13.26 -5.10
C GLU A 82 10.02 -14.13 -3.85
N LYS A 83 10.21 -15.43 -4.05
CA LYS A 83 10.39 -16.40 -2.96
C LYS A 83 11.56 -17.33 -3.28
N VAL A 84 12.39 -17.60 -2.28
CA VAL A 84 13.40 -18.66 -2.33
C VAL A 84 12.70 -20.03 -2.32
N THR A 85 13.10 -20.90 -3.25
CA THR A 85 12.57 -22.26 -3.35
C THR A 85 13.56 -23.32 -2.88
N TYR A 86 13.04 -24.32 -2.19
CA TYR A 86 13.77 -25.51 -1.73
C TYR A 86 13.30 -26.80 -2.42
N GLY A 87 12.46 -26.68 -3.45
CA GLY A 87 12.03 -27.81 -4.29
C GLY A 87 10.52 -28.01 -4.37
N ASP A 88 9.72 -27.41 -3.48
CA ASP A 88 8.24 -27.46 -3.56
C ASP A 88 7.69 -26.23 -4.29
N LEU A 89 7.78 -26.27 -5.62
CA LEU A 89 7.34 -25.16 -6.48
C LEU A 89 5.86 -24.82 -6.29
N SER A 90 5.00 -25.81 -6.02
CA SER A 90 3.56 -25.58 -5.87
C SER A 90 3.28 -24.71 -4.65
N ALA A 91 3.83 -25.08 -3.50
CA ALA A 91 3.72 -24.30 -2.27
C ALA A 91 4.39 -22.93 -2.42
N ASP A 92 5.57 -22.89 -3.05
CA ASP A 92 6.32 -21.64 -3.22
C ASP A 92 5.58 -20.64 -4.12
N PHE A 93 4.98 -21.10 -5.23
CA PHE A 93 4.13 -20.27 -6.07
C PHE A 93 2.87 -19.79 -5.34
N ALA A 94 2.25 -20.65 -4.53
CA ALA A 94 1.07 -20.28 -3.75
C ALA A 94 1.39 -19.15 -2.77
N VAL A 95 2.52 -19.24 -2.05
CA VAL A 95 2.97 -18.20 -1.11
C VAL A 95 3.25 -16.88 -1.84
N ALA A 96 4.04 -16.90 -2.93
CA ALA A 96 4.34 -15.69 -3.70
C ALA A 96 3.07 -15.04 -4.28
N THR A 97 2.14 -15.85 -4.78
CA THR A 97 0.86 -15.37 -5.32
C THR A 97 -0.01 -14.76 -4.23
N GLN A 98 -0.07 -15.38 -3.05
CA GLN A 98 -0.86 -14.86 -1.93
C GLN A 98 -0.36 -13.51 -1.44
N VAL A 99 0.97 -13.30 -1.42
CA VAL A 99 1.58 -12.01 -1.10
C VAL A 99 1.12 -10.93 -2.08
N LEU A 100 1.09 -11.23 -3.39
CA LEU A 100 0.58 -10.29 -4.40
C LEU A 100 -0.91 -9.98 -4.23
N GLU A 101 -1.73 -10.98 -3.89
CA GLU A 101 -3.15 -10.75 -3.65
C GLU A 101 -3.41 -9.84 -2.46
N ASP A 102 -2.58 -9.95 -1.42
CA ASP A 102 -2.69 -9.08 -0.25
C ASP A 102 -2.18 -7.67 -0.54
N GLU A 103 -1.08 -7.53 -1.29
CA GLU A 103 -0.61 -6.20 -1.72
C GLU A 103 -1.62 -5.53 -2.66
N ARG A 104 -2.25 -6.28 -3.56
CA ARG A 104 -3.32 -5.74 -4.43
C ARG A 104 -4.48 -5.17 -3.62
N LYS A 105 -4.89 -5.83 -2.52
CA LYS A 105 -5.93 -5.32 -1.61
C LYS A 105 -5.44 -4.05 -0.92
N HIS A 106 -4.19 -4.04 -0.45
CA HIS A 106 -3.56 -2.90 0.17
C HIS A 106 -3.51 -1.69 -0.78
N MET A 107 -3.03 -1.87 -2.01
CA MET A 107 -3.04 -0.85 -3.06
C MET A 107 -4.42 -0.24 -3.30
N LYS A 108 -5.46 -1.09 -3.37
CA LYS A 108 -6.84 -0.62 -3.56
C LYS A 108 -7.38 0.14 -2.35
N SER A 109 -6.96 -0.22 -1.14
CA SER A 109 -7.45 0.42 0.08
C SER A 109 -6.81 1.78 0.33
N PHE A 110 -5.53 1.95 -0.02
CA PHE A 110 -4.75 3.12 0.36
C PHE A 110 -4.45 4.10 -0.78
N PHE A 111 -4.25 3.61 -2.01
CA PHE A 111 -3.69 4.42 -3.09
C PHE A 111 -4.62 4.59 -4.29
N TYR A 112 -5.41 3.58 -4.63
CA TYR A 112 -6.15 3.54 -5.88
C TYR A 112 -7.62 3.19 -5.68
N ASN A 113 -8.52 3.99 -6.23
CA ASN A 113 -9.95 3.68 -6.21
C ASN A 113 -10.30 2.47 -7.11
N LYS A 114 -9.44 2.13 -8.08
CA LYS A 114 -9.58 0.92 -8.89
C LYS A 114 -8.21 0.29 -9.16
N VAL A 115 -8.14 -1.02 -8.98
CA VAL A 115 -7.00 -1.87 -9.37
C VAL A 115 -7.57 -3.03 -10.18
N LYS A 116 -7.18 -3.14 -11.45
CA LYS A 116 -7.60 -4.21 -12.37
C LYS A 116 -6.38 -5.00 -12.78
N VAL A 117 -6.34 -6.28 -12.43
CA VAL A 117 -5.32 -7.22 -12.93
C VAL A 117 -5.66 -7.57 -14.37
N ILE A 118 -4.69 -7.42 -15.25
CA ILE A 118 -4.81 -7.72 -16.69
C ILE A 118 -4.04 -8.98 -17.07
N ALA A 119 -2.97 -9.34 -16.35
CA ALA A 119 -2.28 -10.60 -16.48
C ALA A 119 -1.70 -11.05 -15.15
N LYS A 120 -1.56 -12.37 -15.00
CA LYS A 120 -0.88 -13.02 -13.88
C LYS A 120 0.09 -14.04 -14.45
N GLU A 121 1.30 -14.06 -13.91
CA GLU A 121 2.32 -15.01 -14.35
C GLU A 121 3.10 -15.51 -13.15
N VAL A 122 3.51 -16.77 -13.21
CA VAL A 122 4.36 -17.41 -12.20
C VAL A 122 5.44 -18.21 -12.93
N VAL A 123 6.69 -18.09 -12.50
CA VAL A 123 7.84 -18.69 -13.17
C VAL A 123 8.87 -19.16 -12.15
N ALA A 124 9.53 -20.28 -12.42
CA ALA A 124 10.61 -20.82 -11.59
C ALA A 124 11.95 -20.11 -11.90
N THR A 125 11.97 -18.79 -11.78
CA THR A 125 13.15 -17.93 -11.93
C THR A 125 13.04 -16.74 -10.98
N ASP A 126 14.09 -15.93 -10.88
CA ASP A 126 14.08 -14.68 -10.11
C ASP A 126 13.24 -13.59 -10.81
N CYS A 127 12.73 -12.65 -10.03
CA CYS A 127 11.82 -11.63 -10.55
C CYS A 127 12.51 -10.59 -11.45
N ARG A 128 13.84 -10.43 -11.33
CA ARG A 128 14.59 -9.57 -12.25
C ARG A 128 14.60 -10.18 -13.66
N THR A 129 14.88 -11.47 -13.77
CA THR A 129 14.86 -12.19 -15.06
C THR A 129 13.48 -12.10 -15.69
N MET A 130 12.41 -12.34 -14.92
CA MET A 130 11.04 -12.20 -15.39
C MET A 130 10.69 -10.76 -15.83
N TYR A 131 11.09 -9.75 -15.05
CA TYR A 131 10.88 -8.34 -15.40
C TYR A 131 11.53 -7.98 -16.73
N ASN A 132 12.76 -8.43 -16.96
CA ASN A 132 13.47 -8.17 -18.21
C ASN A 132 12.75 -8.82 -19.41
N GLN A 133 12.21 -10.03 -19.24
CA GLN A 133 11.40 -10.69 -20.28
C GLN A 133 10.12 -9.91 -20.58
N LEU A 134 9.41 -9.47 -19.54
CA LEU A 134 8.19 -8.66 -19.69
C LEU A 134 8.46 -7.31 -20.36
N LYS A 135 9.62 -6.69 -20.08
CA LYS A 135 10.02 -5.42 -20.72
C LYS A 135 10.22 -5.51 -22.22
N VAL A 136 10.55 -6.68 -22.75
CA VAL A 136 10.64 -6.90 -24.20
C VAL A 136 9.25 -6.83 -24.84
N THR A 137 8.23 -7.33 -24.14
CA THR A 137 6.83 -7.35 -24.60
C THR A 137 6.12 -6.02 -24.35
N TYR A 138 6.35 -5.40 -23.19
CA TYR A 138 5.69 -4.18 -22.74
C TYR A 138 6.70 -3.05 -22.60
N GLN A 139 6.86 -2.23 -23.65
CA GLN A 139 7.88 -1.18 -23.69
C GLN A 139 7.69 -0.09 -22.61
N ASP A 140 6.44 0.14 -22.19
CA ASP A 140 6.06 1.10 -21.15
C ASP A 140 5.83 0.45 -19.78
N LEU A 141 6.32 -0.78 -19.58
CA LEU A 141 6.19 -1.50 -18.31
C LEU A 141 6.80 -0.71 -17.14
N ARG A 142 5.99 -0.44 -16.12
CA ARG A 142 6.41 0.23 -14.89
C ARG A 142 6.42 -0.76 -13.75
N LEU A 143 7.56 -0.84 -13.06
CA LEU A 143 7.63 -1.55 -11.78
C LEU A 143 6.98 -0.68 -10.70
N PHE A 144 5.99 -1.21 -10.01
CA PHE A 144 5.49 -0.61 -8.78
C PHE A 144 6.30 -1.10 -7.58
N GLU A 145 6.41 -2.41 -7.41
CA GLU A 145 7.12 -2.98 -6.26
C GLU A 145 7.59 -4.42 -6.55
N LEU A 146 8.69 -4.80 -5.87
CA LEU A 146 9.18 -6.17 -5.76
C LEU A 146 9.12 -6.58 -4.30
N LEU A 147 8.24 -7.53 -3.98
CA LEU A 147 7.96 -8.00 -2.63
C LEU A 147 8.81 -9.24 -2.31
N ASP A 148 9.46 -9.24 -1.14
CA ASP A 148 10.10 -10.42 -0.58
C ASP A 148 9.06 -11.28 0.15
N ALA A 149 8.62 -12.37 -0.50
CA ALA A 149 7.62 -13.25 0.08
C ALA A 149 8.14 -14.06 1.27
N ASP A 150 9.44 -14.31 1.38
CA ASP A 150 10.00 -15.00 2.54
C ASP A 150 9.93 -14.12 3.79
N ALA A 151 10.29 -12.84 3.65
CA ALA A 151 10.18 -11.88 4.75
C ALA A 151 8.71 -11.67 5.17
N ILE A 152 7.81 -11.45 4.20
CA ILE A 152 6.41 -11.14 4.47
C ILE A 152 5.68 -12.35 5.09
N SER A 153 5.89 -13.56 4.56
CA SER A 153 5.24 -14.77 5.07
C SER A 153 5.71 -15.10 6.50
N ARG A 154 7.00 -14.93 6.80
CA ARG A 154 7.53 -15.08 8.17
C ARG A 154 6.88 -14.10 9.13
N PHE A 155 6.77 -12.82 8.76
CA PHE A 155 6.11 -11.84 9.61
C PHE A 155 4.64 -12.18 9.89
N LYS A 156 3.90 -12.67 8.89
CA LYS A 156 2.50 -13.12 9.09
C LYS A 156 2.40 -14.30 10.05
N SER A 157 3.31 -15.27 9.95
CA SER A 157 3.33 -16.44 10.86
C SER A 157 3.60 -16.10 12.32
N LEU A 158 4.30 -14.98 12.60
CA LEU A 158 4.62 -14.54 13.96
C LEU A 158 3.46 -13.77 14.64
N ASN A 159 2.48 -13.33 13.87
CA ASN A 159 1.36 -12.51 14.36
C ASN A 159 0.01 -13.25 14.32
N GLN A 160 0.04 -14.57 14.19
CA GLN A 160 -1.11 -15.48 14.30
C GLN A 160 -1.02 -16.25 15.61
#